data_AF-A0A1R1PIF1-F1
#
_entry.id   AF-A0A1R1PIF1-F1
#
_cell.length_a   1.000
_cell.length_b   1.000
_cell.length_c   1.000
_cell.angle_alpha   90.00
_cell.angle_beta   90.00
_cell.angle_gamma   90.00
#
_symmetry.space_group_name_H-M   'P 1'
#
loop_
_entity.id
_entity.type
_entity.pdbx_description
1 polymer ?
#
loop_
_entity_poly.entity_id
_entity_poly.type
_entity_poly.pdbx_seq_one_letter_code
_entity_poly.pdbx_strand_id
1 'polypeptide(L)'
;MGYHAGFNLGFNCAESINFALHRWIDIGRQAKVCKCIKDSVYINVDEWYDGHSIATLYPNKFSCAACFRPLPFPLNVLDNDDQSSSSHIVKCRKCSLSIHPQCLPSYAKRTPWTCYLCRSGVSQITCLLCNYSNGFLIPVKSPSVLHPTYAHFHCAYFIPETSIHYFPNNLQVLGYEDIDKNRFRLKCCFCHYCQSYFDNSYTTVTVQCAHKSNPTENNHEDDDSQNQIRCNVFMHPSCAIFSKKSLLDWENQLIYCPSHSDPQFHC
;
A
#
# COMPACT_ATOMS: atom_id res chain seq x y z
N MET A 1 2.48 34.87 8.31
CA MET A 1 1.62 36.03 8.03
C MET A 1 0.26 35.48 7.66
N GLY A 2 -0.74 35.65 8.53
CA GLY A 2 -2.13 35.28 8.23
C GLY A 2 -2.86 36.49 7.67
N TYR A 3 -3.54 36.32 6.55
CA TYR A 3 -4.41 37.35 5.98
C TYR A 3 -5.82 37.16 6.58
N HIS A 4 -6.35 38.20 7.21
CA HIS A 4 -7.72 38.21 7.74
C HIS A 4 -8.59 39.10 6.85
N ALA A 5 -9.60 38.52 6.20
CA ALA A 5 -10.74 39.25 5.63
C ALA A 5 -12.01 38.50 6.01
N GLY A 6 -12.93 39.15 6.73
CA GLY A 6 -14.17 38.55 7.21
C GLY A 6 -15.34 39.52 7.09
N PHE A 7 -16.49 39.01 6.62
CA PHE A 7 -17.78 39.70 6.62
C PHE A 7 -18.62 39.19 7.80
N ASN A 8 -19.17 40.10 8.60
CA ASN A 8 -19.91 39.76 9.82
C ASN A 8 -21.43 39.74 9.56
N LEU A 9 -22.06 38.56 9.66
CA LEU A 9 -23.53 38.37 9.67
C LEU A 9 -23.98 37.54 10.89
N GLY A 10 -23.56 37.96 12.09
CA GLY A 10 -24.18 37.51 13.35
C GLY A 10 -23.76 36.15 13.91
N PHE A 11 -22.99 35.35 13.16
CA PHE A 11 -22.26 34.19 13.70
C PHE A 11 -20.78 34.32 13.34
N ASN A 12 -19.91 34.25 14.35
CA ASN A 12 -18.47 34.41 14.17
C ASN A 12 -17.85 33.09 13.66
N CYS A 13 -18.11 32.74 12.40
CA CYS A 13 -17.28 31.77 11.68
C CYS A 13 -16.01 32.49 11.23
N ALA A 14 -15.03 32.58 12.11
CA ALA A 14 -13.69 33.00 11.74
C ALA A 14 -13.03 31.87 10.93
N GLU A 15 -13.25 31.88 9.61
CA GLU A 15 -12.57 30.96 8.70
C GLU A 15 -11.16 31.50 8.43
N SER A 16 -10.19 31.02 9.21
CA SER A 16 -8.77 31.27 8.93
C SER A 16 -8.19 30.11 8.14
N ILE A 17 -7.80 30.36 6.89
CA ILE A 17 -7.03 29.41 6.09
C ILE A 17 -5.55 29.62 6.41
N ASN A 18 -4.99 28.78 7.29
CA ASN A 18 -3.59 28.85 7.65
C ASN A 18 -2.76 27.94 6.76
N PHE A 19 -1.86 28.52 5.97
CA PHE A 19 -0.82 27.78 5.28
C PHE A 19 0.27 27.40 6.28
N ALA A 20 0.31 26.13 6.69
CA ALA A 20 1.40 25.59 7.49
C ALA A 20 2.50 25.03 6.58
N LEU A 21 3.69 25.64 6.61
CA LEU A 21 4.87 25.09 5.94
C LEU A 21 5.47 23.98 6.81
N HIS A 22 6.24 23.06 6.21
CA HIS A 22 6.92 21.97 6.94
C HIS A 22 7.72 22.45 8.16
N ARG A 23 8.38 23.61 8.06
CA ARG A 23 9.10 24.23 9.18
C ARG A 23 8.23 24.51 10.42
N TRP A 24 6.91 24.60 10.27
CA TRP A 24 5.99 24.82 11.40
C TRP A 24 5.80 23.59 12.28
N ILE A 25 6.21 22.39 11.85
CA ILE A 25 6.09 21.17 12.65
C ILE A 25 6.91 21.28 13.93
N ASP A 26 8.16 21.71 13.82
CA ASP A 26 9.04 21.87 14.98
C ASP A 26 8.53 22.95 15.93
N ILE A 27 7.90 23.99 15.37
CA ILE A 27 7.25 25.06 16.15
C ILE A 27 6.00 24.52 16.85
N GLY A 28 5.18 23.74 16.16
CA GLY A 28 3.98 23.11 16.70
C GLY A 28 4.30 22.12 17.83
N ARG A 29 5.36 21.33 17.70
CA ARG A 29 5.85 20.42 18.76
C ARG A 29 6.27 21.15 20.03
N GLN A 30 6.77 22.38 19.89
CA GLN A 30 7.18 23.21 21.02
C GLN A 30 6.02 24.02 21.61
N ALA A 31 4.92 24.17 20.89
CA ALA A 31 3.76 24.92 21.33
C ALA A 31 3.09 24.24 22.53
N LYS A 32 2.66 25.07 23.51
CA LYS A 32 2.01 24.59 24.73
C LYS A 32 0.56 25.07 24.77
N VAL A 33 -0.29 24.22 25.33
CA VAL A 33 -1.70 24.56 25.58
C VAL A 33 -1.77 25.69 26.59
N CYS A 34 -2.49 26.76 26.23
CA CYS A 34 -2.78 27.85 27.15
C CYS A 34 -3.75 27.35 28.23
N LYS A 35 -3.39 27.51 29.51
CA LYS A 35 -4.21 27.07 30.64
C LYS A 35 -5.20 28.12 31.14
N CYS A 36 -5.26 29.29 30.50
CA CYS A 36 -6.12 30.40 30.91
C CYS A 36 -7.61 30.15 30.62
N ILE A 37 -7.93 29.21 29.72
CA ILE A 37 -9.31 28.88 29.34
C ILE A 37 -9.51 27.37 29.52
N LYS A 38 -10.57 26.99 30.22
CA LYS A 38 -10.84 25.58 30.59
C LYS A 38 -11.11 24.69 29.38
N ASP A 39 -11.75 25.25 28.35
CA ASP A 39 -12.12 24.54 27.12
C ASP A 39 -11.11 24.79 25.99
N SER A 40 -9.84 25.02 26.34
CA SER A 40 -8.78 25.17 25.34
C SER A 40 -8.59 23.88 24.54
N VAL A 41 -8.60 23.98 23.22
CA VAL A 41 -8.24 22.88 22.32
C VAL A 41 -6.74 22.84 22.07
N TYR A 42 -6.23 21.65 21.78
CA TYR A 42 -4.85 21.46 21.37
C TYR A 42 -4.78 20.44 20.22
N ILE A 43 -3.72 20.55 19.43
CA ILE A 43 -3.47 19.64 18.33
C ILE A 43 -2.31 18.74 18.76
N ASN A 44 -2.52 17.43 18.71
CA ASN A 44 -1.43 16.48 18.82
C ASN A 44 -0.63 16.52 17.50
N VAL A 45 0.45 17.29 17.48
CA VAL A 45 1.23 17.53 16.25
C VAL A 45 1.85 16.25 15.74
N ASP A 46 2.31 15.35 16.62
CA ASP A 46 2.92 14.08 16.18
C ASP A 46 1.87 13.11 15.64
N GLU A 47 0.71 12.97 16.28
CA GLU A 47 -0.38 12.14 15.72
C GLU A 47 -0.92 12.70 14.40
N TRP A 48 -1.06 14.03 14.32
CA TRP A 48 -1.46 14.71 13.10
C TRP A 48 -0.40 14.58 12.01
N TYR A 49 0.89 14.65 12.34
CA TYR A 49 1.98 14.69 11.37
C TYR A 49 2.52 13.29 10.99
N ASP A 50 2.54 12.33 11.90
CA ASP A 50 2.91 10.93 11.61
C ASP A 50 1.85 10.24 10.75
N GLY A 51 0.60 10.73 10.78
CA GLY A 51 -0.43 10.37 9.80
C GLY A 51 -0.22 11.00 8.41
N HIS A 52 0.67 12.00 8.28
CA HIS A 52 0.81 12.85 7.10
C HIS A 52 2.27 13.05 6.61
N SER A 53 3.26 12.32 7.14
CA SER A 53 4.67 12.51 6.77
C SER A 53 5.33 11.28 6.17
N ILE A 54 5.91 11.52 4.98
CA ILE A 54 7.09 10.87 4.38
C ILE A 54 7.18 9.37 4.64
N ALA A 55 6.63 8.61 3.68
CA ALA A 55 6.84 7.19 3.46
C ALA A 55 7.25 6.39 4.71
N THR A 56 6.26 5.96 5.50
CA THR A 56 6.46 5.13 6.70
C THR A 56 7.43 4.00 6.37
N LEU A 57 8.48 3.83 7.17
CA LEU A 57 9.41 2.71 7.00
C LEU A 57 8.61 1.41 7.02
N TYR A 58 8.85 0.53 6.04
CA TYR A 58 8.16 -0.74 5.90
C TYR A 58 8.15 -1.51 7.24
N PRO A 59 6.99 -1.66 7.90
CA PRO A 59 6.92 -2.32 9.19
C PRO A 59 7.03 -3.82 8.94
N ASN A 60 8.25 -4.31 9.09
CA ASN A 60 8.72 -5.71 9.21
C ASN A 60 9.78 -6.10 8.17
N LYS A 61 10.94 -6.47 8.71
CA LYS A 61 12.13 -7.02 8.04
C LYS A 61 11.94 -8.43 7.46
N PHE A 62 10.72 -8.93 7.22
CA PHE A 62 10.52 -10.37 6.99
C PHE A 62 9.61 -10.70 5.80
N SER A 63 10.17 -11.52 4.90
CA SER A 63 9.53 -12.41 3.92
C SER A 63 8.64 -11.80 2.82
N CYS A 64 8.63 -12.50 1.68
CA CYS A 64 7.62 -12.39 0.63
C CYS A 64 6.22 -12.20 1.25
N ALA A 65 5.65 -10.99 1.18
CA ALA A 65 4.29 -10.72 1.66
C ALA A 65 3.25 -11.60 0.93
N ALA A 66 3.58 -12.04 -0.29
CA ALA A 66 2.76 -12.94 -1.12
C ALA A 66 2.67 -14.38 -0.65
N CYS A 67 3.47 -14.74 0.33
CA CYS A 67 3.65 -16.10 0.73
C CYS A 67 3.16 -16.27 2.18
N PHE A 68 1.85 -16.10 2.39
CA PHE A 68 1.15 -16.31 3.68
C PHE A 68 1.13 -17.79 4.13
N ARG A 69 2.18 -18.56 3.85
CA ARG A 69 2.38 -19.89 4.46
C ARG A 69 3.51 -19.77 5.48
N PRO A 70 3.27 -20.09 6.76
CA PRO A 70 4.34 -20.32 7.71
C PRO A 70 5.28 -21.38 7.13
N LEU A 71 6.58 -21.06 7.03
CA LEU A 71 7.60 -22.09 6.89
C LEU A 71 7.54 -22.98 8.15
N PRO A 72 7.56 -24.33 8.05
CA PRO A 72 7.50 -25.21 6.88
C PRO A 72 6.29 -26.18 6.95
N PHE A 73 5.43 -26.25 5.93
CA PHE A 73 4.52 -27.41 5.69
C PHE A 73 4.06 -27.43 4.22
N PRO A 74 3.72 -28.60 3.63
CA PRO A 74 4.53 -29.30 2.65
C PRO A 74 4.13 -28.93 1.22
N LEU A 75 5.15 -28.98 0.38
CA LEU A 75 5.08 -28.98 -1.07
C LEU A 75 4.33 -30.23 -1.53
N ASN A 76 3.27 -30.07 -2.29
CA ASN A 76 2.79 -31.12 -3.19
C ASN A 76 2.01 -30.47 -4.33
N VAL A 77 2.70 -30.14 -5.42
CA VAL A 77 2.29 -30.39 -6.81
C VAL A 77 3.57 -30.41 -7.64
N LEU A 78 4.04 -31.64 -7.92
CA LEU A 78 4.82 -32.14 -9.08
C LEU A 78 6.23 -31.53 -9.29
N ASP A 79 7.33 -32.27 -9.27
CA ASP A 79 7.57 -33.59 -9.88
C ASP A 79 8.43 -34.51 -9.01
N ASN A 80 8.35 -35.79 -9.35
CA ASN A 80 9.16 -36.88 -8.83
C ASN A 80 10.67 -36.63 -8.98
N ASP A 81 11.40 -37.33 -8.11
CA ASP A 81 12.84 -37.54 -8.04
C ASP A 81 13.66 -36.55 -7.17
N ASP A 82 14.34 -37.19 -6.23
CA ASP A 82 15.37 -36.73 -5.30
C ASP A 82 14.96 -35.91 -4.06
N GLN A 83 14.64 -36.68 -3.03
CA GLN A 83 14.75 -36.30 -1.62
C GLN A 83 16.19 -35.85 -1.28
N SER A 84 16.52 -34.57 -1.50
CA SER A 84 17.51 -33.80 -0.70
C SER A 84 17.72 -32.36 -1.20
N SER A 85 16.80 -31.43 -0.92
CA SER A 85 17.17 -30.03 -0.62
C SER A 85 15.95 -29.20 -0.22
N SER A 86 15.78 -29.08 1.08
CA SER A 86 14.95 -28.09 1.77
C SER A 86 14.89 -26.74 1.05
N SER A 87 13.69 -26.24 0.75
CA SER A 87 13.18 -24.90 1.16
C SER A 87 14.20 -23.79 1.50
N HIS A 88 15.25 -23.58 0.70
CA HIS A 88 16.29 -22.59 1.00
C HIS A 88 15.79 -21.17 0.70
N ILE A 89 15.43 -20.43 1.74
CA ILE A 89 15.07 -19.00 1.62
C ILE A 89 16.32 -18.22 1.20
N VAL A 90 16.17 -17.36 0.18
CA VAL A 90 17.25 -16.48 -0.28
C VAL A 90 17.30 -15.25 0.60
N LYS A 91 18.43 -15.00 1.26
CA LYS A 91 18.66 -13.83 2.13
C LYS A 91 19.51 -12.79 1.42
N CYS A 92 19.17 -11.51 1.59
CA CYS A 92 20.03 -10.42 1.15
C CYS A 92 21.33 -10.42 1.97
N ARG A 93 22.47 -10.23 1.31
CA ARG A 93 23.78 -10.17 2.00
C ARG A 93 23.96 -8.98 2.94
N LYS A 94 23.26 -7.88 2.68
CA LYS A 94 23.51 -6.58 3.34
C LYS A 94 22.37 -6.12 4.25
N CYS A 95 21.23 -6.81 4.25
CA CYS A 95 20.11 -6.49 5.11
C CYS A 95 19.31 -7.74 5.46
N SER A 96 18.32 -7.60 6.35
CA SER A 96 17.52 -8.74 6.84
C SER A 96 16.48 -9.26 5.84
N LEU A 97 16.39 -8.70 4.62
CA LEU A 97 15.38 -9.10 3.64
C LEU A 97 15.59 -10.57 3.21
N SER A 98 14.52 -11.35 3.30
CA SER A 98 14.50 -12.78 3.00
C SER A 98 13.35 -13.09 2.04
N ILE A 99 13.57 -13.89 0.99
CA ILE A 99 12.61 -14.11 -0.09
C ILE A 99 12.61 -15.58 -0.51
N HIS A 100 11.46 -16.12 -0.88
CA HIS A 100 11.37 -17.47 -1.45
C HIS A 100 12.08 -17.52 -2.81
N PRO A 101 12.82 -18.60 -3.12
CA PRO A 101 13.45 -18.78 -4.43
C PRO A 101 12.50 -18.57 -5.60
N GLN A 102 11.25 -19.02 -5.47
CA GLN A 102 10.22 -18.92 -6.50
C GLN A 102 9.80 -17.47 -6.80
N CYS A 103 9.87 -16.60 -5.80
CA CYS A 103 9.58 -15.16 -5.95
C CYS A 103 10.79 -14.37 -6.50
N LEU A 104 11.91 -15.06 -6.78
CA LEU A 104 13.10 -14.48 -7.36
C LEU A 104 13.36 -15.04 -8.76
N PRO A 105 14.01 -14.26 -9.65
CA PRO A 105 14.47 -14.76 -10.93
C PRO A 105 15.45 -15.92 -10.76
N SER A 106 15.53 -16.79 -11.76
CA SER A 106 16.35 -18.00 -11.73
C SER A 106 17.83 -17.75 -11.40
N TYR A 107 18.42 -16.64 -11.83
CA TYR A 107 19.82 -16.29 -11.50
C TYR A 107 20.04 -16.03 -9.99
N ALA A 108 19.03 -15.49 -9.32
CA ALA A 108 19.11 -15.14 -7.90
C ALA A 108 18.97 -16.37 -6.98
N LYS A 109 18.67 -17.55 -7.56
CA LYS A 109 18.58 -18.83 -6.83
C LYS A 109 19.95 -19.50 -6.60
N ARG A 110 21.00 -19.13 -7.35
CA ARG A 110 22.26 -19.90 -7.40
C ARG A 110 23.53 -19.18 -6.94
N THR A 111 23.47 -17.93 -6.52
CA THR A 111 24.66 -17.20 -6.03
C THR A 111 24.23 -16.10 -5.06
N PRO A 112 25.13 -15.61 -4.19
CA PRO A 112 24.69 -14.80 -3.08
C PRO A 112 23.99 -13.50 -3.55
N TRP A 113 22.78 -13.26 -3.06
CA TRP A 113 21.86 -12.24 -3.60
C TRP A 113 21.90 -10.94 -2.79
N THR A 114 21.69 -9.81 -3.46
CA THR A 114 21.60 -8.48 -2.84
C THR A 114 20.39 -7.75 -3.41
N CYS A 115 19.52 -7.26 -2.53
CA CYS A 115 18.30 -6.54 -2.92
C CYS A 115 18.60 -5.17 -3.56
N TYR A 116 17.59 -4.59 -4.23
CA TYR A 116 17.77 -3.34 -4.96
C TYR A 116 18.18 -2.17 -4.07
N LEU A 117 17.62 -2.03 -2.87
CA LEU A 117 18.03 -1.03 -1.87
C LEU A 117 19.52 -1.15 -1.52
N CYS A 118 19.97 -2.37 -1.19
CA CYS A 118 21.36 -2.60 -0.82
C CYS A 118 22.35 -2.53 -1.99
N ARG A 119 21.85 -2.64 -3.24
CA ARG A 119 22.62 -2.49 -4.46
C ARG A 119 22.79 -1.02 -4.85
N SER A 120 21.76 -0.19 -4.67
CA SER A 120 21.83 1.24 -4.97
C SER A 120 22.69 2.02 -3.97
N GLY A 121 22.83 1.52 -2.73
CA GLY A 121 23.66 2.15 -1.70
C GLY A 121 23.01 3.35 -1.01
N VAL A 122 21.75 3.66 -1.34
CA VAL A 122 20.98 4.71 -0.66
C VAL A 122 20.32 4.16 0.62
N SER A 123 19.96 5.06 1.54
CA SER A 123 19.31 4.71 2.81
C SER A 123 17.84 4.33 2.66
N GLN A 124 17.17 4.82 1.62
CA GLN A 124 15.74 4.64 1.42
C GLN A 124 15.37 4.62 -0.07
N ILE A 125 14.48 3.70 -0.45
CA ILE A 125 13.77 3.73 -1.73
C ILE A 125 12.28 3.68 -1.44
N THR A 126 11.53 4.64 -1.97
CA THR A 126 10.06 4.71 -1.82
C THR A 126 9.36 3.91 -2.91
N CYS A 127 8.28 3.23 -2.54
CA CYS A 127 7.41 2.57 -3.48
C CYS A 127 6.55 3.58 -4.25
N LEU A 128 6.41 3.40 -5.56
CA LEU A 128 5.58 4.25 -6.41
C LEU A 128 4.06 4.02 -6.24
N LEU A 129 3.68 2.93 -5.56
CA LEU A 129 2.29 2.46 -5.45
C LEU A 129 1.74 2.55 -4.02
N CYS A 130 2.56 2.90 -3.02
CA CYS A 130 2.11 3.08 -1.65
C CYS A 130 3.01 4.04 -0.84
N ASN A 131 2.55 4.43 0.34
CA ASN A 131 3.27 5.29 1.28
C ASN A 131 4.34 4.56 2.10
N TYR A 132 4.92 3.47 1.62
CA TYR A 132 5.97 2.76 2.36
C TYR A 132 7.29 2.76 1.59
N SER A 133 8.40 2.84 2.31
CA SER A 133 9.74 2.70 1.74
C SER A 133 10.46 1.45 2.23
N ASN A 134 11.43 0.99 1.43
CA ASN A 134 12.25 -0.20 1.67
C ASN A 134 11.45 -1.50 1.60
N GLY A 135 12.05 -2.65 1.96
CA GLY A 135 11.40 -3.96 1.81
C GLY A 135 11.69 -4.63 0.45
N PHE A 136 10.80 -5.51 0.00
CA PHE A 136 10.97 -6.21 -1.28
C PHE A 136 10.49 -5.36 -2.46
N LEU A 137 11.42 -4.59 -3.02
CA LEU A 137 11.19 -3.68 -4.14
C LEU A 137 11.61 -4.29 -5.48
N ILE A 138 10.85 -3.98 -6.52
CA ILE A 138 11.08 -4.38 -7.90
C ILE A 138 11.10 -3.12 -8.79
N PRO A 139 12.03 -3.01 -9.75
CA PRO A 139 12.05 -1.91 -10.70
C PRO A 139 10.75 -1.84 -11.52
N VAL A 140 10.19 -0.64 -11.66
CA VAL A 140 9.02 -0.38 -12.51
C VAL A 140 9.50 0.04 -13.89
N LYS A 141 8.90 -0.52 -14.95
CA LYS A 141 9.09 -0.03 -16.31
C LYS A 141 8.09 1.09 -16.55
N SER A 142 8.57 2.32 -16.64
CA SER A 142 7.77 3.47 -17.05
C SER A 142 8.57 4.29 -18.07
N PRO A 143 8.06 4.46 -19.31
CA PRO A 143 8.66 5.37 -20.28
C PRO A 143 8.58 6.84 -19.82
N SER A 144 7.58 7.16 -19.00
CA SER A 144 7.28 8.51 -18.51
C SER A 144 8.21 8.96 -17.39
N VAL A 145 8.95 8.05 -16.74
CA VAL A 145 9.82 8.37 -15.61
C VAL A 145 11.30 8.21 -15.96
N LEU A 146 12.04 9.31 -15.87
CA LEU A 146 13.47 9.42 -16.23
C LEU A 146 14.42 8.80 -15.18
N HIS A 147 13.94 8.59 -13.96
CA HIS A 147 14.73 8.03 -12.87
C HIS A 147 14.27 6.61 -12.51
N PRO A 148 15.17 5.73 -12.01
CA PRO A 148 14.77 4.40 -11.57
C PRO A 148 13.68 4.47 -10.49
N THR A 149 12.50 3.94 -10.81
CA THR A 149 11.38 3.82 -9.88
C THR A 149 11.18 2.37 -9.48
N TYR A 150 10.57 2.19 -8.31
CA TYR A 150 10.39 0.88 -7.70
C TYR A 150 9.00 0.76 -7.12
N ALA A 151 8.46 -0.46 -7.14
CA ALA A 151 7.24 -0.83 -6.46
C ALA A 151 7.49 -2.04 -5.58
N HIS A 152 6.74 -2.16 -4.48
CA HIS A 152 6.74 -3.42 -3.73
C HIS A 152 6.14 -4.54 -4.56
N PHE A 153 6.65 -5.77 -4.36
CA PHE A 153 6.07 -6.97 -4.97
C PHE A 153 4.56 -7.05 -4.75
N HIS A 154 4.08 -6.96 -3.50
CA HIS A 154 2.65 -7.12 -3.22
C HIS A 154 1.79 -5.95 -3.72
N CYS A 155 2.33 -4.74 -3.82
CA CYS A 155 1.59 -3.64 -4.44
C CYS A 155 1.34 -3.94 -5.91
N ALA A 156 2.40 -4.28 -6.65
CA ALA A 156 2.30 -4.66 -8.06
C ALA A 156 1.56 -5.99 -8.29
N TYR A 157 1.39 -6.81 -7.27
CA TYR A 157 0.68 -8.09 -7.38
C TYR A 157 -0.85 -7.93 -7.28
N PHE A 158 -1.32 -7.03 -6.41
CA PHE A 158 -2.76 -6.85 -6.16
C PHE A 158 -3.40 -5.72 -6.97
N ILE A 159 -2.60 -4.88 -7.64
CA ILE A 159 -3.13 -3.85 -8.53
C ILE A 159 -3.40 -4.51 -9.90
N PRO A 160 -4.66 -4.60 -10.35
CA PRO A 160 -5.02 -5.40 -11.53
C PRO A 160 -4.35 -4.98 -12.83
N GLU A 161 -4.03 -3.69 -12.97
CA GLU A 161 -3.39 -3.15 -14.16
C GLU A 161 -1.88 -3.42 -14.20
N THR A 162 -1.28 -3.84 -13.08
CA THR A 162 0.15 -4.12 -13.00
C THR A 162 0.46 -5.61 -13.11
N SER A 163 1.62 -5.94 -13.66
CA SER A 163 2.10 -7.32 -13.74
C SER A 163 3.58 -7.43 -13.39
N ILE A 164 3.97 -8.58 -12.80
CA ILE A 164 5.36 -8.87 -12.44
C ILE A 164 5.95 -9.83 -13.47
N HIS A 165 6.93 -9.35 -14.23
CA HIS A 165 7.61 -10.15 -15.24
C HIS A 165 8.97 -10.65 -14.74
N TYR A 166 9.23 -11.93 -14.99
CA TYR A 166 10.47 -12.61 -14.66
C TYR A 166 11.36 -12.66 -15.91
N PHE A 167 12.42 -11.87 -15.92
CA PHE A 167 13.44 -11.93 -16.94
C PHE A 167 14.64 -12.77 -16.45
N PRO A 168 15.49 -13.29 -17.34
CA PRO A 168 16.65 -14.10 -16.96
C PRO A 168 17.56 -13.45 -15.91
N ASN A 169 17.68 -12.12 -15.93
CA ASN A 169 18.61 -11.34 -15.12
C ASN A 169 17.95 -10.32 -14.17
N ASN A 170 16.62 -10.15 -14.19
CA ASN A 170 15.91 -9.19 -13.35
C ASN A 170 14.42 -9.49 -13.21
N LEU A 171 13.78 -8.87 -12.20
CA LEU A 171 12.33 -8.71 -12.15
C LEU A 171 11.98 -7.31 -12.65
N GLN A 172 10.79 -7.16 -13.23
CA GLN A 172 10.25 -5.86 -13.58
C GLN A 172 8.74 -5.82 -13.37
N VAL A 173 8.25 -4.68 -12.88
CA VAL A 173 6.82 -4.37 -12.85
C VAL A 173 6.45 -3.64 -14.14
N LEU A 174 5.45 -4.13 -14.84
CA LEU A 174 4.85 -3.51 -16.03
C LEU A 174 3.43 -3.01 -15.70
N GLY A 175 2.84 -2.24 -16.61
CA GLY A 175 1.43 -1.79 -16.50
C GLY A 175 1.20 -0.57 -15.60
N TYR A 176 2.26 0.09 -15.14
CA TYR A 176 2.12 1.29 -14.29
C TYR A 176 1.36 2.43 -14.97
N GLU A 177 1.61 2.67 -16.27
CA GLU A 177 0.93 3.72 -17.03
C GLU A 177 -0.56 3.40 -17.29
N ASP A 178 -0.94 2.13 -17.17
CA ASP A 178 -2.29 1.65 -17.44
C ASP A 178 -3.21 1.74 -16.21
N ILE A 179 -2.66 2.08 -15.03
CA ILE A 179 -3.42 2.24 -13.78
C ILE A 179 -4.43 3.39 -13.93
N ASP A 180 -5.71 3.11 -13.73
CA ASP A 180 -6.76 4.13 -13.74
C ASP A 180 -6.45 5.23 -12.69
N LYS A 181 -6.41 6.49 -13.17
CA LYS A 181 -6.16 7.69 -12.37
C LYS A 181 -7.10 7.82 -11.17
N ASN A 182 -8.31 7.25 -11.24
CA ASN A 182 -9.26 7.23 -10.14
C ASN A 182 -8.73 6.45 -8.93
N ARG A 183 -7.93 5.40 -9.13
CA ARG A 183 -7.37 4.59 -8.04
C ARG A 183 -6.44 5.38 -7.12
N PHE A 184 -5.86 6.47 -7.62
CA PHE A 184 -5.02 7.38 -6.84
C PHE A 184 -5.82 8.40 -6.02
N ARG A 185 -7.11 8.56 -6.30
CA ARG A 185 -7.98 9.58 -5.71
C ARG A 185 -8.89 9.04 -4.61
N LEU A 186 -9.07 7.72 -4.56
CA LEU A 186 -9.95 7.08 -3.59
C LEU A 186 -9.31 7.00 -2.20
N LYS A 187 -10.14 7.05 -1.16
CA LYS A 187 -9.70 7.01 0.24
C LYS A 187 -9.48 5.57 0.70
N CYS A 188 -8.31 5.29 1.28
CA CYS A 188 -8.07 4.01 1.94
C CYS A 188 -8.81 3.94 3.28
N CYS A 189 -9.53 2.84 3.54
CA CYS A 189 -10.27 2.63 4.79
C CYS A 189 -9.41 2.44 6.05
N PHE A 190 -8.09 2.27 5.92
CA PHE A 190 -7.18 2.06 7.05
C PHE A 190 -6.46 3.33 7.48
N CYS A 191 -5.87 4.06 6.53
CA CYS A 191 -5.15 5.29 6.84
C CYS A 191 -5.98 6.54 6.59
N HIS A 192 -7.18 6.41 6.00
CA HIS A 192 -8.05 7.50 5.56
C HIS A 192 -7.39 8.52 4.63
N TYR A 193 -6.16 8.25 4.20
CA TYR A 193 -5.41 9.03 3.25
C TYR A 193 -5.99 8.82 1.86
N CYS A 194 -6.47 9.90 1.25
CA CYS A 194 -6.45 10.11 -0.19
C CYS A 194 -5.46 11.24 -0.43
N GLN A 195 -4.56 11.11 -1.40
CA GLN A 195 -3.66 12.21 -1.69
C GLN A 195 -4.46 13.44 -2.12
N SER A 196 -4.37 14.51 -1.33
CA SER A 196 -4.86 15.83 -1.70
C SER A 196 -3.99 16.38 -2.83
N TYR A 197 -4.63 17.03 -3.80
CA TYR A 197 -4.14 17.61 -5.06
C TYR A 197 -2.90 18.54 -4.99
N PHE A 198 -2.22 18.67 -3.85
CA PHE A 198 -1.30 19.76 -3.54
C PHE A 198 0.11 19.62 -4.12
N ASP A 199 0.55 18.45 -4.60
CA ASP A 199 1.94 18.28 -5.09
C ASP A 199 2.12 17.43 -6.36
N ASN A 200 1.04 17.11 -7.09
CA ASN A 200 1.07 16.42 -8.40
C ASN A 200 1.88 15.08 -8.49
N SER A 201 2.40 14.54 -7.39
CA SER A 201 3.14 13.28 -7.37
C SER A 201 2.27 12.14 -6.88
N TYR A 202 1.48 11.52 -7.76
CA TYR A 202 0.64 10.36 -7.44
C TYR A 202 1.50 9.18 -6.95
N THR A 203 1.39 8.77 -5.69
CA THR A 203 2.23 7.67 -5.14
C THR A 203 1.46 6.55 -4.47
N THR A 204 0.15 6.68 -4.27
CA THR A 204 -0.66 5.66 -3.59
C THR A 204 -1.79 5.17 -4.46
N VAL A 205 -1.87 3.85 -4.66
CA VAL A 205 -2.91 3.22 -5.47
C VAL A 205 -3.80 2.37 -4.58
N THR A 206 -5.11 2.58 -4.69
CA THR A 206 -6.12 1.79 -3.98
C THR A 206 -6.72 0.68 -4.84
N VAL A 207 -7.14 -0.38 -4.16
CA VAL A 207 -7.96 -1.46 -4.73
C VAL A 207 -9.29 -1.52 -3.99
N GLN A 208 -10.34 -1.92 -4.70
CA GLN A 208 -11.68 -2.10 -4.15
C GLN A 208 -11.79 -3.47 -3.48
N CYS A 209 -12.58 -3.56 -2.41
CA CYS A 209 -12.97 -4.84 -1.83
C CYS A 209 -13.64 -5.73 -2.89
N ALA A 210 -13.22 -6.99 -2.97
CA ALA A 210 -13.72 -7.93 -3.95
C ALA A 210 -15.13 -8.47 -3.67
N HIS A 211 -15.70 -8.24 -2.48
CA HIS A 211 -17.02 -8.74 -2.12
C HIS A 211 -18.13 -8.15 -3.00
N LYS A 212 -19.06 -9.02 -3.42
CA LYS A 212 -20.26 -8.71 -4.18
C LYS A 212 -21.45 -9.38 -3.51
N SER A 213 -22.58 -8.68 -3.42
CA SER A 213 -23.83 -9.21 -2.88
C SER A 213 -24.94 -9.16 -3.95
N ASN A 214 -25.88 -10.11 -3.91
CA ASN A 214 -27.08 -10.03 -4.72
C ASN A 214 -28.06 -9.01 -4.08
N PRO A 215 -28.82 -8.24 -4.87
CA PRO A 215 -29.93 -7.46 -4.35
C PRO A 215 -30.91 -8.42 -3.66
N THR A 216 -31.36 -8.09 -2.45
CA THR A 216 -32.43 -8.86 -1.78
C THR A 216 -33.67 -8.85 -2.67
N GLU A 217 -34.24 -10.02 -2.93
CA GLU A 217 -35.49 -10.24 -3.67
C GLU A 217 -36.60 -9.33 -3.15
N ASN A 218 -36.82 -8.19 -3.81
CA ASN A 218 -38.05 -7.43 -3.70
C ASN A 218 -38.23 -6.63 -5.00
N ASN A 219 -39.14 -7.17 -5.82
CA ASN A 219 -39.89 -6.54 -6.92
C ASN A 219 -39.32 -6.65 -8.35
N HIS A 220 -40.10 -7.41 -9.12
CA HIS A 220 -40.31 -7.45 -10.57
C HIS A 220 -39.23 -8.13 -11.44
N GLU A 221 -39.65 -9.28 -11.95
CA GLU A 221 -39.11 -10.00 -13.10
C GLU A 221 -39.15 -9.07 -14.31
N ASP A 222 -38.00 -8.52 -14.70
CA ASP A 222 -37.73 -8.11 -16.08
C ASP A 222 -36.21 -8.20 -16.33
N ASP A 223 -35.91 -8.45 -17.59
CA ASP A 223 -34.71 -8.93 -18.27
C ASP A 223 -33.32 -8.36 -17.84
N ASP A 224 -32.30 -9.15 -18.18
CA ASP A 224 -30.85 -8.87 -18.23
C ASP A 224 -29.95 -9.01 -16.97
N SER A 225 -29.01 -9.95 -17.11
CA SER A 225 -27.76 -10.19 -16.37
C SER A 225 -27.34 -9.24 -15.22
N GLN A 226 -27.21 -9.83 -14.02
CA GLN A 226 -26.15 -9.53 -13.03
C GLN A 226 -26.04 -8.09 -12.48
N ASN A 227 -27.09 -7.57 -11.82
CA ASN A 227 -26.93 -6.36 -10.99
C ASN A 227 -26.37 -6.68 -9.59
N GLN A 228 -25.16 -7.25 -9.52
CA GLN A 228 -24.46 -7.52 -8.26
C GLN A 228 -23.96 -6.21 -7.62
N ILE A 229 -24.36 -5.95 -6.37
CA ILE A 229 -23.91 -4.78 -5.61
C ILE A 229 -22.48 -5.04 -5.12
N ARG A 230 -21.53 -4.20 -5.54
CA ARG A 230 -20.13 -4.30 -5.11
C ARG A 230 -19.90 -3.54 -3.81
N CYS A 231 -19.08 -4.09 -2.93
CA CYS A 231 -18.62 -3.37 -1.75
C CYS A 231 -17.84 -2.10 -2.14
N ASN A 232 -18.27 -0.94 -1.66
CA ASN A 232 -17.65 0.36 -2.00
C ASN A 232 -16.49 0.75 -1.06
N VAL A 233 -15.78 -0.23 -0.50
CA VAL A 233 -14.64 0.00 0.41
C VAL A 233 -13.33 -0.15 -0.37
N PHE A 234 -12.44 0.84 -0.25
CA PHE A 234 -11.15 0.86 -0.93
C PHE A 234 -9.99 0.84 0.07
N MET A 235 -8.87 0.26 -0.33
CA MET A 235 -7.67 0.20 0.51
C MET A 235 -6.39 0.11 -0.32
N HIS A 236 -5.28 0.63 0.22
CA HIS A 236 -3.98 0.32 -0.35
C HIS A 236 -3.64 -1.15 -0.07
N PRO A 237 -3.08 -1.92 -1.03
CA PRO A 237 -2.65 -3.29 -0.79
C PRO A 237 -1.70 -3.41 0.42
N SER A 238 -0.75 -2.48 0.55
CA SER A 238 0.17 -2.43 1.70
C SER A 238 -0.56 -2.22 3.04
N CYS A 239 -1.57 -1.34 3.09
CA CYS A 239 -2.35 -1.12 4.31
C CYS A 239 -3.18 -2.34 4.69
N ALA A 240 -3.77 -3.02 3.71
CA ALA A 240 -4.50 -4.28 3.93
C ALA A 240 -3.59 -5.38 4.52
N ILE A 241 -2.36 -5.49 4.01
CA ILE A 241 -1.36 -6.45 4.51
C ILE A 241 -0.92 -6.12 5.95
N PHE A 242 -0.55 -4.88 6.23
CA PHE A 242 0.01 -4.54 7.55
C PHE A 242 -1.04 -4.37 8.64
N SER A 243 -2.28 -4.01 8.28
CA SER A 243 -3.36 -3.95 9.26
C SER A 243 -3.70 -5.33 9.82
N LYS A 244 -3.46 -6.40 9.04
CA LYS A 244 -3.86 -7.79 9.35
C LYS A 244 -5.37 -7.95 9.62
N LYS A 245 -6.17 -7.01 9.12
CA LYS A 245 -7.64 -7.00 9.26
C LYS A 245 -8.35 -7.36 7.96
N SER A 246 -7.63 -7.48 6.86
CA SER A 246 -8.16 -7.86 5.55
C SER A 246 -7.90 -9.34 5.26
N LEU A 247 -8.80 -9.97 4.49
CA LEU A 247 -8.48 -11.23 3.83
C LEU A 247 -7.78 -10.93 2.49
N LEU A 248 -6.71 -11.65 2.22
CA LEU A 248 -5.89 -11.53 1.02
C LEU A 248 -5.95 -12.86 0.27
N ASP A 249 -6.66 -12.88 -0.86
CA ASP A 249 -6.70 -14.01 -1.76
C ASP A 249 -5.60 -13.84 -2.80
N TRP A 250 -4.48 -14.49 -2.54
CA TRP A 250 -3.31 -14.46 -3.43
C TRP A 250 -3.52 -15.28 -4.70
N GLU A 251 -4.41 -16.27 -4.71
CA GLU A 251 -4.65 -17.11 -5.88
C GLU A 251 -5.39 -16.32 -6.96
N ASN A 252 -6.41 -15.57 -6.55
CA ASN A 252 -7.23 -14.76 -7.46
C ASN A 252 -6.82 -13.27 -7.50
N GLN A 253 -5.79 -12.88 -6.75
CA GLN A 253 -5.32 -11.48 -6.63
C GLN A 253 -6.40 -10.53 -6.09
N LEU A 254 -7.19 -11.00 -5.12
CA LEU A 254 -8.28 -10.25 -4.52
C LEU A 254 -7.98 -9.81 -3.09
N ILE A 255 -8.51 -8.65 -2.71
CA ILE A 255 -8.44 -8.14 -1.34
C ILE A 255 -9.85 -7.90 -0.83
N TYR A 256 -10.12 -8.37 0.39
CA TYR A 256 -11.39 -8.14 1.08
C TYR A 256 -11.19 -7.17 2.26
N CYS A 257 -12.17 -6.29 2.46
CA CYS A 257 -12.16 -5.35 3.57
C CYS A 257 -12.42 -6.05 4.91
N PRO A 258 -12.19 -5.38 6.05
CA PRO A 258 -12.43 -5.98 7.37
C PRO A 258 -13.86 -6.49 7.62
N SER A 259 -14.86 -5.91 6.94
CA SER A 259 -16.24 -6.36 7.06
C SER A 259 -16.52 -7.64 6.25
N HIS A 260 -15.65 -7.98 5.31
CA HIS A 260 -15.77 -9.15 4.44
C HIS A 260 -14.52 -10.03 4.53
N SER A 261 -13.81 -10.01 5.66
CA SER A 261 -12.59 -10.81 5.85
C SER A 261 -12.87 -12.20 6.44
N ASP A 262 -14.11 -12.49 6.81
CA ASP A 262 -14.50 -13.79 7.33
C ASP A 262 -14.65 -14.79 6.15
N PRO A 263 -13.89 -15.91 6.15
CA PRO A 263 -13.93 -16.92 5.10
C PRO A 263 -15.31 -17.47 4.76
N GLN A 264 -16.27 -17.39 5.68
CA GLN A 264 -17.63 -17.90 5.46
C GLN A 264 -18.42 -17.16 4.36
N PHE A 265 -17.96 -15.97 3.94
CA PHE A 265 -18.60 -15.18 2.88
C PHE A 265 -17.93 -15.33 1.51
N HIS A 266 -17.09 -16.36 1.33
CA HIS A 266 -16.34 -16.61 0.10
C HIS A 266 -16.67 -18.02 -0.42
N CYS A 267 -17.83 -18.15 -1.05
CA CYS A 267 -18.28 -19.35 -1.76
C CYS A 267 -18.15 -19.14 -3.28
#